data_AF-A0A1Q3F961-F1
#
_entry.id   AF-A0A1Q3F961-F1
#
_cell.length_a   1.000
_cell.length_b   1.000
_cell.length_c   1.000
_cell.angle_alpha   90.00
_cell.angle_beta   90.00
_cell.angle_gamma   90.00
#
_symmetry.space_group_name_H-M   'P 1'
#
loop_
_entity.id
_entity.type
_entity.pdbx_description
1 polymer ?
#
loop_
_entity_poly.entity_id
_entity_poly.type
_entity_poly.pdbx_seq_one_letter_code
_entity_poly.pdbx_strand_id
1 'polypeptide(L)'
;MSAEEVEYQLQHFSFCAEDMIVENREMVKHLIQLSLLEFTDEYVKCHKIADEPAMALRAQCYVTANKMYSECTEKLDQLDKLFRTTLHIPANVLLPSDLLHKKKYTAEQVTALEEKVAELDKQFRRDGIFLAMLQDEIEVHERLADCISSEQQLIELAELYRREDIVPEEDVALVDDLAEVMQDVLRS
;
A
#
# COMPACT_ATOMS: atom_id res chain seq x y z
N MET A 1 -30.33 -11.26 12.21
CA MET A 1 -29.06 -10.58 11.94
C MET A 1 -29.37 -9.30 11.19
N SER A 2 -28.72 -8.20 11.57
CA SER A 2 -28.81 -6.94 10.81
C SER A 2 -27.98 -7.04 9.54
N ALA A 3 -28.23 -6.16 8.56
CA ALA A 3 -27.45 -6.11 7.32
C ALA A 3 -25.96 -5.83 7.61
N GLU A 4 -25.68 -5.00 8.60
CA GLU A 4 -24.32 -4.64 9.04
C GLU A 4 -23.56 -5.83 9.63
N GLU A 5 -24.22 -6.70 10.40
CA GLU A 5 -23.61 -7.92 10.95
C GLU A 5 -23.24 -8.92 9.84
N VAL A 6 -24.06 -9.02 8.80
CA VAL A 6 -23.80 -9.88 7.64
C VAL A 6 -22.61 -9.35 6.85
N GLU A 7 -22.56 -8.05 6.58
CA GLU A 7 -21.46 -7.40 5.87
C GLU A 7 -20.13 -7.58 6.61
N TYR A 8 -20.15 -7.46 7.94
CA TYR A 8 -18.97 -7.66 8.77
C TYR A 8 -18.46 -9.11 8.74
N GLN A 9 -19.38 -10.07 8.76
CA GLN A 9 -19.05 -11.49 8.60
C GLN A 9 -18.47 -11.76 7.21
N LEU A 10 -19.08 -11.19 6.17
CA LEU A 10 -18.62 -11.35 4.80
C LEU A 10 -17.21 -10.76 4.62
N GLN A 11 -16.92 -9.61 5.23
CA GLN A 11 -15.59 -9.01 5.21
C GLN A 11 -14.54 -9.90 5.89
N HIS A 12 -14.90 -10.62 6.95
CA HIS A 12 -13.97 -11.48 7.66
C HIS A 12 -13.78 -12.86 7.02
N PHE A 13 -14.88 -13.54 6.69
CA PHE A 13 -14.88 -14.94 6.24
C PHE A 13 -14.98 -15.09 4.72
N SER A 14 -15.35 -14.03 3.99
CA SER A 14 -15.68 -14.07 2.55
C SER A 14 -16.89 -14.92 2.17
N PHE A 15 -17.65 -15.41 3.15
CA PHE A 15 -18.93 -16.11 2.99
C PHE A 15 -19.86 -15.78 4.16
N CYS A 16 -21.18 -15.96 3.98
CA CYS A 16 -22.15 -15.77 5.06
C CYS A 16 -22.46 -17.11 5.76
N ALA A 17 -22.83 -17.03 7.04
CA ALA A 17 -23.31 -18.22 7.77
C ALA A 17 -24.56 -18.84 7.11
N GLU A 18 -25.41 -18.03 6.49
CA GLU A 18 -26.59 -18.51 5.76
C GLU A 18 -26.21 -19.32 4.50
N ASP A 19 -25.13 -18.96 3.81
CA ASP A 19 -24.67 -19.71 2.63
C ASP A 19 -24.23 -21.12 3.05
N MET A 20 -23.45 -21.21 4.14
CA MET A 20 -23.05 -22.50 4.72
C MET A 20 -24.26 -23.34 5.18
N ILE A 21 -25.28 -22.71 5.75
CA ILE A 21 -26.50 -23.41 6.18
C ILE A 21 -27.24 -24.00 4.98
N VAL A 22 -27.39 -23.23 3.91
CA VAL A 22 -28.05 -23.70 2.68
C VAL A 22 -27.26 -24.85 2.05
N GLU A 23 -25.95 -24.68 1.86
CA GLU A 23 -25.09 -25.72 1.29
C GLU A 23 -25.11 -27.01 2.14
N ASN A 24 -25.08 -26.89 3.46
CA ASN A 24 -25.11 -28.05 4.35
C ASN A 24 -26.46 -28.79 4.26
N ARG A 25 -27.58 -28.06 4.25
CA ARG A 25 -28.90 -28.66 4.07
C ARG A 25 -29.02 -29.40 2.74
N GLU A 26 -28.51 -28.82 1.65
CA GLU A 26 -28.48 -29.48 0.35
C GLU A 26 -27.58 -30.72 0.36
N MET A 27 -26.40 -30.62 0.98
CA MET A 27 -25.46 -31.73 1.12
C MET A 27 -26.09 -32.91 1.89
N VAL A 28 -26.73 -32.66 3.03
CA VAL A 28 -27.38 -33.70 3.83
C VAL A 28 -28.51 -34.37 3.04
N LYS A 29 -29.34 -33.58 2.34
CA LYS A 29 -30.39 -34.12 1.48
C LYS A 29 -29.80 -35.01 0.38
N HIS A 30 -28.73 -34.57 -0.25
CA HIS A 30 -28.05 -35.32 -1.30
C HIS A 30 -27.45 -36.63 -0.77
N LEU A 31 -26.80 -36.62 0.40
CA LEU A 31 -26.21 -37.81 1.02
C LEU A 31 -27.27 -38.85 1.41
N ILE A 32 -28.43 -38.43 1.92
CA ILE A 32 -29.55 -39.33 2.22
C ILE A 32 -30.06 -39.98 0.93
N GLN A 33 -30.21 -39.20 -0.14
CA GLN A 33 -30.66 -39.72 -1.43
C GLN A 33 -29.65 -40.71 -2.03
N LEU A 34 -28.38 -40.36 -2.01
CA LEU A 34 -27.30 -41.20 -2.55
C LEU A 34 -27.21 -42.52 -1.78
N SER A 35 -27.14 -42.47 -0.45
CA SER A 35 -27.04 -43.67 0.38
C SER A 35 -28.23 -44.62 0.23
N LEU A 36 -29.46 -44.10 0.13
CA LEU A 36 -30.65 -44.92 -0.12
C LEU A 36 -30.64 -45.55 -1.50
N LEU A 37 -30.16 -44.83 -2.51
CA LEU A 37 -30.06 -45.33 -3.88
C LEU A 37 -28.99 -46.43 -3.97
N GLU A 38 -27.81 -46.21 -3.41
CA GLU A 38 -26.73 -47.20 -3.32
C GLU A 38 -27.18 -48.46 -2.58
N PHE A 39 -27.82 -48.30 -1.42
CA PHE A 39 -28.39 -49.43 -0.67
C PHE A 39 -29.42 -50.21 -1.50
N THR A 40 -30.28 -49.50 -2.23
CA THR A 40 -31.32 -50.13 -3.06
C THR A 40 -30.71 -50.89 -4.23
N ASP A 41 -29.69 -50.32 -4.88
CA ASP A 41 -28.98 -50.97 -5.98
C ASP A 41 -28.23 -52.22 -5.51
N GLU A 42 -27.56 -52.14 -4.35
CA GLU A 42 -26.91 -53.30 -3.75
C GLU A 42 -27.93 -54.38 -3.35
N TYR A 43 -29.05 -53.97 -2.75
CA TYR A 43 -30.14 -54.88 -2.37
C TYR A 43 -30.74 -55.62 -3.59
N VAL A 44 -31.03 -54.89 -4.67
CA VAL A 44 -31.54 -55.44 -5.94
C VAL A 44 -30.54 -56.45 -6.51
N LYS A 45 -29.25 -56.11 -6.50
CA LYS A 45 -28.17 -56.96 -7.00
C LYS A 45 -28.01 -58.24 -6.19
N CYS A 46 -28.02 -58.16 -4.86
CA CYS A 46 -27.89 -59.32 -3.97
C CYS A 46 -29.08 -60.28 -4.09
N HIS A 47 -30.30 -59.76 -4.23
CA HIS A 47 -31.52 -60.57 -4.27
C HIS A 47 -31.98 -60.93 -5.69
N LYS A 48 -31.26 -60.48 -6.73
CA LYS A 48 -31.58 -60.72 -8.15
C LYS A 48 -33.03 -60.39 -8.49
N ILE A 49 -33.48 -59.22 -8.02
CA ILE A 49 -34.85 -58.74 -8.24
C ILE A 49 -35.05 -58.44 -9.73
N ALA A 50 -36.22 -58.79 -10.29
CA ALA A 50 -36.57 -58.49 -11.67
C ALA A 50 -36.64 -56.97 -11.93
N ASP A 51 -36.47 -56.55 -13.19
CA ASP A 51 -36.31 -55.12 -13.54
C ASP A 51 -37.53 -54.24 -13.20
N GLU A 52 -38.76 -54.73 -13.41
CA GLU A 52 -39.98 -54.00 -13.05
C GLU A 52 -40.08 -53.65 -11.56
N PRO A 53 -39.99 -54.63 -10.62
CA PRO A 53 -40.02 -54.33 -9.19
C PRO A 53 -38.79 -53.54 -8.73
N ALA A 54 -37.62 -53.73 -9.36
CA ALA A 54 -36.43 -52.93 -9.06
C ALA A 54 -36.62 -51.44 -9.42
N MET A 55 -37.24 -51.14 -10.57
CA MET A 55 -37.59 -49.75 -10.94
C MET A 55 -38.60 -49.13 -9.96
N ALA A 56 -39.62 -49.89 -9.54
CA ALA A 56 -40.59 -49.42 -8.56
C ALA A 56 -39.92 -49.11 -7.20
N LEU A 57 -38.96 -49.93 -6.76
CA LEU A 57 -38.19 -49.69 -5.54
C LEU A 57 -37.38 -48.39 -5.62
N ARG A 58 -36.65 -48.18 -6.73
CA ARG A 58 -35.89 -46.94 -6.97
C ARG A 58 -36.78 -45.70 -6.99
N ALA A 59 -37.97 -45.79 -7.57
CA ALA A 59 -38.93 -44.69 -7.58
C ALA A 59 -39.41 -44.33 -6.16
N GLN A 60 -39.55 -45.33 -5.27
CA GLN A 60 -39.90 -45.10 -3.87
C GLN A 60 -38.74 -44.53 -3.04
N CYS A 61 -37.49 -44.75 -3.42
CA CYS A 61 -36.32 -44.20 -2.71
C CYS A 61 -36.41 -42.68 -2.55
N TYR A 62 -36.85 -41.95 -3.58
CA TYR A 62 -36.96 -40.49 -3.50
C TYR A 62 -38.01 -40.05 -2.46
N VAL A 63 -39.14 -40.75 -2.40
CA VAL A 63 -40.20 -40.48 -1.42
C VAL A 63 -39.71 -40.77 0.00
N THR A 64 -39.02 -41.90 0.18
CA THR A 64 -38.46 -42.30 1.47
C THR A 64 -37.33 -41.36 1.91
N ALA A 65 -36.46 -40.94 1.00
CA ALA A 65 -35.39 -39.97 1.26
C ALA A 65 -35.94 -38.63 1.76
N ASN A 66 -37.02 -38.13 1.14
CA ASN A 66 -37.65 -36.90 1.58
C ASN A 66 -38.30 -37.04 2.97
N LYS A 67 -38.86 -38.21 3.30
CA LYS A 67 -39.38 -38.48 4.65
C LYS A 67 -38.25 -38.51 5.69
N MET A 68 -37.16 -39.24 5.42
CA MET A 68 -36.00 -39.27 6.30
C MET A 68 -35.37 -37.89 6.49
N TYR A 69 -35.24 -37.12 5.40
CA TYR A 69 -34.79 -35.73 5.49
C TYR A 69 -35.73 -34.87 6.36
N SER A 70 -37.05 -35.04 6.23
CA SER A 70 -38.02 -34.30 7.05
C SER A 70 -37.88 -34.62 8.54
N GLU A 71 -37.54 -35.86 8.89
CA GLU A 71 -37.27 -36.28 10.28
C GLU A 71 -35.96 -35.67 10.81
N CYS A 72 -34.97 -35.45 9.94
CA CYS A 72 -33.72 -34.78 10.30
C CYS A 72 -33.85 -33.26 10.50
N THR A 73 -34.95 -32.63 10.07
CA THR A 73 -35.12 -31.17 10.06
C THR A 73 -34.85 -30.54 11.43
N GLU A 74 -35.36 -31.14 12.52
CA GLU A 74 -35.17 -30.59 13.87
C GLU A 74 -33.69 -30.55 14.29
N LYS A 75 -32.91 -31.58 13.88
CA LYS A 75 -31.47 -31.63 14.14
C LYS A 75 -30.70 -30.68 13.25
N LEU A 76 -31.13 -30.50 12.00
CA LEU A 76 -30.57 -29.49 11.10
C LEU A 76 -30.83 -28.08 11.64
N ASP A 77 -32.01 -27.79 12.16
CA ASP A 77 -32.31 -26.49 12.79
C ASP A 77 -31.42 -26.22 14.02
N GLN A 78 -31.08 -27.26 14.79
CA GLN A 78 -30.12 -27.16 15.90
C GLN A 78 -28.71 -26.85 15.39
N LEU A 79 -28.30 -27.50 14.31
CA LEU A 79 -27.00 -27.27 13.67
C LEU A 79 -26.91 -25.87 13.06
N ASP A 80 -27.97 -25.37 12.44
CA ASP A 80 -28.05 -24.02 11.87
C ASP A 80 -27.90 -22.95 12.94
N LYS A 81 -28.49 -23.17 14.13
CA LYS A 81 -28.26 -22.29 15.29
C LYS A 81 -26.79 -22.30 15.70
N LEU A 82 -26.13 -23.46 15.70
CA LEU A 82 -24.71 -23.56 16.01
C LEU A 82 -23.84 -22.81 15.00
N PHE A 83 -24.13 -22.93 13.70
CA PHE A 83 -23.45 -22.15 12.66
C PHE A 83 -23.60 -20.65 12.90
N ARG A 84 -24.84 -20.19 13.14
CA ARG A 84 -25.11 -18.79 13.47
C ARG A 84 -24.36 -18.33 14.72
N THR A 85 -24.26 -19.14 15.76
CA THR A 85 -23.51 -18.76 16.97
C THR A 85 -22.00 -18.78 16.79
N THR A 86 -21.47 -19.70 15.97
CA THR A 86 -20.01 -19.91 15.82
C THR A 86 -19.40 -18.90 14.87
N LEU A 87 -20.12 -18.58 13.79
CA LEU A 87 -19.67 -17.65 12.76
C LEU A 87 -20.08 -16.20 13.06
N HIS A 88 -20.82 -15.97 14.15
CA HIS A 88 -21.17 -14.62 14.57
C HIS A 88 -19.97 -13.91 15.18
N ILE A 89 -19.66 -12.75 14.60
CA ILE A 89 -18.64 -11.83 15.13
C ILE A 89 -19.34 -10.92 16.15
N PRO A 90 -18.93 -10.95 17.43
CA PRO A 90 -19.53 -10.09 18.45
C PRO A 90 -19.32 -8.61 18.14
N ALA A 91 -20.32 -7.77 18.42
CA ALA A 91 -20.27 -6.32 18.15
C ALA A 91 -19.13 -5.58 18.88
N ASN A 92 -18.57 -6.16 19.94
CA ASN A 92 -17.44 -5.62 20.68
C ASN A 92 -16.06 -6.00 20.10
N VAL A 93 -16.02 -6.80 19.02
CA VAL A 93 -14.79 -7.25 18.38
C VAL A 93 -14.60 -6.48 17.08
N LEU A 94 -13.49 -5.74 17.01
CA LEU A 94 -13.04 -5.12 15.76
C LEU A 94 -12.10 -6.07 15.02
N LEU A 95 -12.32 -6.19 13.72
CA LEU A 95 -11.46 -6.91 12.80
C LEU A 95 -10.06 -6.26 12.75
N PRO A 96 -9.01 -7.04 12.47
CA PRO A 96 -7.65 -6.53 12.33
C PRO A 96 -7.54 -5.35 11.36
N SER A 97 -8.28 -5.38 10.26
CA SER A 97 -8.35 -4.30 9.27
C SER A 97 -8.88 -2.98 9.84
N ASP A 98 -9.80 -3.05 10.80
CA ASP A 98 -10.41 -1.90 11.45
C ASP A 98 -9.65 -1.42 12.67
N LEU A 99 -8.55 -2.09 13.06
CA LEU A 99 -7.70 -1.61 14.13
C LEU A 99 -7.09 -0.24 13.81
N LEU A 100 -6.89 0.06 12.52
CA LEU A 100 -6.47 1.40 12.07
C LEU A 100 -7.55 2.45 12.37
N HIS A 101 -8.83 2.08 12.29
CA HIS A 101 -9.96 2.94 12.64
C HIS A 101 -10.15 3.14 14.16
N LYS A 102 -9.44 2.39 15.04
CA LYS A 102 -9.47 2.66 16.49
C LYS A 102 -9.00 4.07 16.82
N LYS A 103 -7.99 4.56 16.10
CA LYS A 103 -7.59 5.97 16.14
C LYS A 103 -8.45 6.68 15.09
N LYS A 104 -9.68 7.04 15.47
CA LYS A 104 -10.54 7.86 14.62
C LYS A 104 -9.87 9.23 14.46
N TYR A 105 -9.12 9.39 13.37
CA TYR A 105 -8.67 10.72 12.96
C TYR A 105 -9.90 11.52 12.55
N THR A 106 -10.08 12.69 13.14
CA THR A 106 -11.16 13.59 12.71
C THR A 106 -10.84 14.12 11.32
N ALA A 107 -11.87 14.47 10.54
CA ALA A 107 -11.66 15.07 9.21
C ALA A 107 -10.75 16.31 9.30
N GLU A 108 -10.90 17.11 10.35
CA GLU A 108 -10.06 18.27 10.65
C GLU A 108 -8.57 17.91 10.88
N GLN A 109 -8.29 16.75 11.50
CA GLN A 109 -6.92 16.29 11.69
C GLN A 109 -6.29 15.81 10.37
N VAL A 110 -7.09 15.21 9.49
CA VAL A 110 -6.63 14.77 8.16
C VAL A 110 -6.32 16.00 7.31
N THR A 111 -7.22 16.98 7.25
CA THR A 111 -7.00 18.22 6.48
C THR A 111 -5.80 19.00 7.02
N ALA A 112 -5.64 19.10 8.35
CA ALA A 112 -4.48 19.75 8.94
C ALA A 112 -3.16 19.01 8.64
N LEU A 113 -3.19 17.68 8.51
CA LEU A 113 -2.02 16.91 8.08
C LEU A 113 -1.69 17.17 6.61
N GLU A 114 -2.70 17.20 5.74
CA GLU A 114 -2.54 17.48 4.31
C GLU A 114 -1.98 18.89 4.07
N GLU A 115 -2.46 19.89 4.81
CA GLU A 115 -1.93 21.25 4.76
C GLU A 115 -0.45 21.30 5.18
N LYS A 116 -0.09 20.60 6.27
CA LYS A 116 1.32 20.50 6.70
C LYS A 116 2.20 19.79 5.68
N VAL A 117 1.71 18.74 5.05
CA VAL A 117 2.45 18.03 3.98
C VAL A 117 2.65 18.96 2.79
N ALA A 118 1.63 19.71 2.39
CA ALA A 118 1.72 20.68 1.30
C ALA A 118 2.67 21.85 1.63
N GLU A 119 2.69 22.31 2.88
CA GLU A 119 3.63 23.33 3.35
C GLU A 119 5.08 22.82 3.35
N LEU A 120 5.30 21.61 3.86
CA LEU A 120 6.61 20.96 3.85
C LEU A 120 7.12 20.70 2.43
N ASP A 121 6.26 20.28 1.49
CA ASP A 121 6.67 20.10 0.08
C ASP A 121 7.08 21.43 -0.56
N LYS A 122 6.36 22.53 -0.26
CA LYS A 122 6.76 23.87 -0.72
C LYS A 122 8.09 24.30 -0.12
N GLN A 123 8.31 24.03 1.16
CA GLN A 123 9.57 24.35 1.84
C GLN A 123 10.72 23.54 1.22
N PHE A 124 10.54 22.23 1.05
CA PHE A 124 11.54 21.35 0.43
C PHE A 124 11.94 21.81 -0.97
N ARG A 125 10.98 22.26 -1.79
CA ARG A 125 11.27 22.82 -3.12
C ARG A 125 12.07 24.12 -3.05
N ARG A 126 11.75 25.01 -2.10
CA ARG A 126 12.50 26.26 -1.90
C ARG A 126 13.92 25.97 -1.44
N ASP A 127 14.07 25.06 -0.49
CA ASP A 127 15.36 24.65 0.03
C ASP A 127 16.21 24.00 -1.08
N GLY A 128 15.59 23.18 -1.95
CA GLY A 128 16.27 22.62 -3.12
C GLY A 128 16.77 23.67 -4.12
N ILE A 129 15.97 24.70 -4.41
CA ILE A 129 16.39 25.82 -5.28
C ILE A 129 17.51 26.61 -4.62
N PHE A 130 17.39 26.88 -3.31
CA PHE A 130 18.39 27.63 -2.56
C PHE A 130 19.74 26.90 -2.50
N LEU A 131 19.73 25.57 -2.32
CA LEU A 131 20.95 24.77 -2.39
C LEU A 131 21.60 24.79 -3.77
N ALA A 132 20.82 24.77 -4.85
CA ALA A 132 21.34 24.92 -6.21
C ALA A 132 22.00 26.29 -6.41
N MET A 133 21.34 27.37 -5.96
CA MET A 133 21.91 28.72 -6.02
C MET A 133 23.21 28.84 -5.23
N LEU A 134 23.28 28.26 -4.03
CA LEU A 134 24.51 28.24 -3.23
C LEU A 134 25.63 27.47 -3.91
N GLN A 135 25.32 26.37 -4.63
CA GLN A 135 26.32 25.64 -5.41
C GLN A 135 26.87 26.49 -6.55
N ASP A 136 26.00 27.19 -7.28
CA ASP A 136 26.41 28.11 -8.35
C ASP A 136 27.28 29.26 -7.79
N GLU A 137 26.91 29.82 -6.63
CA GLU A 137 27.68 30.88 -5.96
C GLU A 137 29.07 30.41 -5.53
N ILE A 138 29.17 29.19 -4.98
CA ILE A 138 30.46 28.57 -4.65
C ILE A 138 31.34 28.43 -5.91
N GLU A 139 30.78 27.93 -7.02
CA GLU A 139 31.54 27.76 -8.27
C GLU A 139 32.04 29.11 -8.81
N VAL A 140 31.23 30.18 -8.71
CA VAL A 140 31.66 31.52 -9.09
C VAL A 140 32.78 32.02 -8.17
N HIS A 141 32.68 31.81 -6.87
CA HIS A 141 33.73 32.21 -5.92
C HIS A 141 35.05 31.46 -6.14
N GLU A 142 34.99 30.16 -6.45
CA GLU A 142 36.18 29.37 -6.79
C GLU A 142 36.87 29.94 -8.04
N ARG A 143 36.11 30.25 -9.09
CA ARG A 143 36.66 30.89 -10.30
C ARG A 143 37.26 32.27 -10.00
N LEU A 144 36.61 33.05 -9.14
CA LEU A 144 37.10 34.38 -8.74
C LEU A 144 38.41 34.27 -7.95
N ALA A 145 38.52 33.28 -7.07
CA ALA A 145 39.73 33.03 -6.28
C ALA A 145 40.92 32.68 -7.18
N ASP A 146 40.71 31.88 -8.23
CA ASP A 146 41.73 31.57 -9.23
C ASP A 146 42.20 32.84 -9.98
N CYS A 147 41.27 33.71 -10.40
CA CYS A 147 41.60 35.00 -11.01
C CYS A 147 42.42 35.89 -10.07
N ILE A 148 41.98 36.05 -8.81
CA ILE A 148 42.70 36.85 -7.80
C ILE A 148 44.11 36.29 -7.57
N SER A 149 44.26 34.96 -7.50
CA SER A 149 45.57 34.32 -7.36
C SER A 149 46.47 34.64 -8.56
N SER A 150 45.93 34.65 -9.78
CA SER A 150 46.70 35.02 -10.97
C SER A 150 47.08 36.50 -11.00
N GLU A 151 46.19 37.39 -10.56
CA GLU A 151 46.47 38.82 -10.47
C GLU A 151 47.56 39.10 -9.43
N GLN A 152 47.53 38.43 -8.28
CA GLN A 152 48.59 38.52 -7.27
C GLN A 152 49.95 38.10 -7.84
N GLN A 153 50.01 37.01 -8.61
CA GLN A 153 51.25 36.57 -9.28
C GLN A 153 51.74 37.60 -10.31
N LEU A 154 50.83 38.24 -11.05
CA LEU A 154 51.19 39.31 -11.99
C LEU A 154 51.71 40.55 -11.27
N ILE A 155 51.12 40.92 -10.13
CA ILE A 155 51.59 42.04 -9.29
C ILE A 155 52.99 41.72 -8.74
N GLU A 156 53.21 40.53 -8.19
CA GLU A 156 54.53 40.10 -7.71
C GLU A 156 55.57 40.13 -8.84
N LEU A 157 55.21 39.68 -10.04
CA LEU A 157 56.09 39.71 -11.21
C LEU A 157 56.40 41.15 -11.65
N ALA A 158 55.41 42.03 -11.66
CA ALA A 158 55.60 43.45 -11.98
C ALA A 158 56.52 44.15 -10.96
N GLU A 159 56.37 43.85 -9.67
CA GLU A 159 57.27 44.34 -8.63
C GLU A 159 58.71 43.82 -8.79
N LEU A 160 58.89 42.57 -9.23
CA LEU A 160 60.20 42.01 -9.53
C LEU A 160 60.87 42.71 -10.72
N TYR A 161 60.14 42.93 -11.82
CA TYR A 161 60.65 43.69 -12.97
C TYR A 161 61.03 45.13 -12.60
N ARG A 162 60.29 45.75 -11.67
CA ARG A 162 60.62 47.07 -11.13
C ARG A 162 61.90 47.08 -10.29
N ARG A 163 62.25 45.97 -9.63
CA ARG A 163 63.46 45.85 -8.79
C ARG A 163 64.72 45.47 -9.57
N GLU A 164 64.58 44.82 -10.72
CA GLU A 164 65.73 44.34 -11.52
C GLU A 164 66.24 45.34 -12.57
N ASP A 165 65.70 46.58 -12.65
CA ASP A 165 66.11 47.64 -13.60
C ASP A 165 66.14 47.18 -15.08
N ILE A 166 65.19 46.33 -15.48
CA ILE A 166 65.10 45.80 -16.86
C ILE A 166 64.24 46.71 -17.76
N VAL A 167 63.48 47.65 -17.18
CA VAL A 167 62.57 48.53 -17.92
C VAL A 167 63.33 49.78 -18.38
N PRO A 168 63.41 50.07 -19.70
CA PRO A 168 64.00 51.32 -20.18
C PRO A 168 63.20 52.53 -19.64
N GLU A 169 63.89 53.64 -19.33
CA GLU A 169 63.33 54.82 -18.62
C GLU A 169 62.03 55.38 -19.24
N GLU A 170 61.74 55.11 -20.51
CA GLU A 170 60.55 55.57 -21.24
C GLU A 170 59.26 54.79 -20.88
N ASP A 171 59.36 53.56 -20.38
CA ASP A 171 58.21 52.68 -20.10
C ASP A 171 57.84 52.60 -18.60
N VAL A 172 58.62 53.24 -17.72
CA VAL A 172 58.41 53.25 -16.25
C VAL A 172 57.08 53.91 -15.87
N ALA A 173 56.71 54.98 -16.59
CA ALA A 173 55.46 55.70 -16.36
C ALA A 173 54.21 54.84 -16.66
N LEU A 174 54.28 53.98 -17.69
CA LEU A 174 53.19 53.06 -18.04
C LEU A 174 52.99 51.96 -16.99
N VAL A 175 54.09 51.51 -16.37
CA VAL A 175 54.03 50.52 -15.28
C VAL A 175 53.46 51.13 -14.01
N ASP A 176 53.80 52.39 -13.70
CA ASP A 176 53.25 53.11 -12.55
C ASP A 176 51.75 53.40 -12.74
N ASP A 177 51.32 53.83 -13.92
CA ASP A 177 49.89 54.04 -14.25
C ASP A 177 49.09 52.73 -14.18
N LEU A 178 49.65 51.62 -14.66
CA LEU A 178 49.00 50.31 -14.60
C LEU A 178 48.87 49.81 -13.15
N ALA A 179 49.90 50.01 -12.33
CA ALA A 179 49.89 49.63 -10.92
C ALA A 179 48.86 50.46 -10.11
N GLU A 180 48.72 51.75 -10.42
CA GLU A 180 47.73 52.63 -9.79
C GLU A 180 46.30 52.22 -10.18
N VAL A 181 46.04 51.95 -11.46
CA VAL A 181 44.75 51.45 -11.94
C VAL A 181 44.40 50.10 -11.29
N MET A 182 45.36 49.19 -11.16
CA MET A 182 45.13 47.89 -10.51
C MET A 182 44.88 48.03 -8.99
N GLN A 183 45.51 48.99 -8.32
CA GLN A 183 45.24 49.27 -6.90
C GLN A 183 43.85 49.87 -6.66
N ASP A 184 43.36 50.69 -7.58
CA ASP A 184 42.01 51.26 -7.48
C ASP A 184 40.92 50.21 -7.74
N VAL A 185 41.15 49.26 -8.66
CA VAL A 185 40.24 48.12 -8.88
C VAL A 185 40.16 47.20 -7.66
N LEU A 186 41.25 47.00 -6.91
CA LEU A 186 41.26 46.18 -5.69
C LEU A 186 40.58 46.85 -4.47
N ARG A 187 40.34 48.17 -4.52
CA ARG A 187 39.69 48.93 -3.42
C ARG A 187 38.18 49.17 -3.64
N SER A 188 37.67 48.86 -4.83
CA SER A 188 36.27 49.03 -5.26
C SER A 188 35.50 47.73 -5.07
#